data_AF-A0A6N0HSZ5-F1
#
_entry.id   AF-A0A6N0HSZ5-F1
#
_cell.length_a   1.000
_cell.length_b   1.000
_cell.length_c   1.000
_cell.angle_alpha   90.00
_cell.angle_beta   90.00
_cell.angle_gamma   90.00
#
_symmetry.space_group_name_H-M   'P 1'
#
loop_
_entity.id
_entity.type
_entity.pdbx_description
1 polymer ?
#
loop_
_entity_poly.entity_id
_entity_poly.type
_entity_poly.pdbx_seq_one_letter_code
_entity_poly.pdbx_strand_id
1 'polypeptide(L)'
;MLVDELTLSYRMLSALIREHADDAHINPSDLNILGRKIYAALERKAGKVELVNPGISEDLSEPHLTFQQNCDDKGLHTWSLYLTLPGTARLADTPVKRASSLLELLAWCHFNHIVTRRTMFTVQTESSHLTEKELRATIEAFSRNFPKGKLPKSDLDDLAKPAQVRAAALFVNIGFDPLATTHLMGSHLTTGRTDALSFGATWENLALHFDQITVNSWQEVHTYRASGNTAVLRSLCKYFENSPISANEPPASISVYSLSSARGNSIARRIEHLYHDVSECYFSPGSVTNSRYILRIKDRFYILSAKNDRLTFESAGLVDDLLRALSATQSEFSPIIVDRYTLKESPLPLLFKANKRNAVQFFYQVHDGTAEIYVLDERGSLFHQELPFHDSATLLTQYQWFFDTVLPRLSFMISEQTGEAGFQGDVSLYQIVKNTNTGEFRLEPRKVPHSAGVHRYFNVQVIGDLMDDRPVFTIYCDDREFSSLEHGDALFQEVARDIFDRRSSGEGYPIYITDIDISKAMISDSGVDSLQTIHYLNHKKRIEERLNQALNAL
;
A
#
# COMPACT_ATOMS: atom_id res chain seq x y z
N MET A 1 19.97 -38.89 -11.30
CA MET A 1 21.12 -39.71 -10.87
C MET A 1 22.05 -38.94 -9.94
N LEU A 2 22.88 -37.97 -10.40
CA LEU A 2 23.80 -37.25 -9.48
C LEU A 2 23.10 -36.45 -8.36
N VAL A 3 22.01 -35.76 -8.69
CA VAL A 3 21.22 -34.97 -7.74
C VAL A 3 20.59 -35.85 -6.65
N ASP A 4 20.07 -37.01 -7.07
CA ASP A 4 19.43 -37.98 -6.18
C ASP A 4 20.45 -38.59 -5.22
N GLU A 5 21.66 -38.93 -5.72
CA GLU A 5 22.76 -39.45 -4.92
C GLU A 5 23.31 -38.44 -3.91
N LEU A 6 23.45 -37.16 -4.29
CA LEU A 6 23.89 -36.10 -3.36
C LEU A 6 22.84 -35.85 -2.27
N THR A 7 21.55 -35.87 -2.63
CA THR A 7 20.45 -35.69 -1.67
C THR A 7 20.35 -36.89 -0.73
N LEU A 8 20.54 -38.12 -1.25
CA LEU A 8 20.57 -39.35 -0.46
C LEU A 8 21.75 -39.36 0.51
N SER A 9 22.95 -38.99 0.03
CA SER A 9 24.16 -38.89 0.85
C SER A 9 23.99 -37.89 2.00
N TYR A 10 23.37 -36.74 1.75
CA TYR A 10 23.05 -35.77 2.81
C TYR A 10 22.06 -36.31 3.84
N ARG A 11 21.01 -37.03 3.39
CA ARG A 11 20.03 -37.64 4.30
C ARG A 11 20.67 -38.71 5.18
N MET A 12 21.55 -39.54 4.61
CA MET A 12 22.32 -40.56 5.33
C MET A 12 23.25 -39.92 6.37
N LEU A 13 24.03 -38.90 5.99
CA LEU A 13 24.88 -38.12 6.90
C LEU A 13 24.06 -37.49 8.04
N SER A 14 22.90 -36.90 7.72
CA SER A 14 22.02 -36.28 8.72
C SER A 14 21.38 -37.30 9.67
N ALA A 15 21.10 -38.51 9.21
CA ALA A 15 20.61 -39.60 10.05
C ALA A 15 21.70 -40.12 10.99
N LEU A 16 22.90 -40.37 10.46
CA LEU A 16 24.04 -40.89 11.22
C LEU A 16 24.50 -39.93 12.33
N ILE A 17 24.51 -38.62 12.06
CA ILE A 17 24.84 -37.60 13.09
C ILE A 17 23.76 -37.53 14.18
N ARG A 18 22.48 -37.76 13.85
CA ARG A 18 21.41 -37.83 14.86
C ARG A 18 21.49 -39.09 15.70
N GLU A 19 21.90 -40.22 15.12
CA GLU A 19 22.08 -41.49 15.82
C GLU A 19 23.36 -41.54 16.66
N HIS A 20 24.39 -40.75 16.34
CA HIS A 20 25.69 -40.73 17.03
C HIS A 20 26.04 -39.34 17.58
N ALA A 21 25.04 -38.61 18.06
CA ALA A 21 25.17 -37.22 18.52
C ALA A 21 26.19 -37.02 19.65
N ASP A 22 26.46 -38.06 20.45
CA ASP A 22 27.40 -38.02 21.58
C ASP A 22 28.87 -38.30 21.20
N ASP A 23 29.13 -38.96 20.05
CA ASP A 23 30.47 -39.36 19.60
C ASP A 23 30.99 -38.56 18.39
N ALA A 24 30.12 -37.82 17.69
CA ALA A 24 30.49 -37.06 16.50
C ALA A 24 30.94 -35.62 16.85
N HIS A 25 32.20 -35.29 16.58
CA HIS A 25 32.74 -33.91 16.61
C HIS A 25 32.15 -32.96 15.53
N ILE A 26 31.00 -33.28 14.93
CA ILE A 26 30.40 -32.49 13.85
C ILE A 26 29.36 -31.54 14.43
N ASN A 27 29.57 -30.24 14.26
CA ASN A 27 28.67 -29.21 14.77
C ASN A 27 27.33 -29.22 13.99
N PRO A 28 26.16 -29.29 14.66
CA PRO A 28 24.85 -29.23 14.02
C PRO A 28 24.62 -28.00 13.13
N SER A 29 25.30 -26.87 13.41
CA SER A 29 25.25 -25.68 12.54
C SER A 29 25.81 -25.95 11.14
N ASP A 30 26.89 -26.73 11.05
CA ASP A 30 27.59 -26.99 9.80
C ASP A 30 26.76 -27.92 8.90
N LEU A 31 26.03 -28.86 9.51
CA LEU A 31 25.09 -29.72 8.80
C LEU A 31 23.89 -28.93 8.24
N ASN A 32 23.42 -27.91 8.96
CA ASN A 32 22.37 -27.02 8.48
C ASN A 32 22.85 -26.15 7.31
N ILE A 33 24.08 -25.61 7.40
CA ILE A 33 24.69 -24.84 6.31
C ILE A 33 24.89 -25.71 5.07
N LEU A 34 25.40 -26.94 5.24
CA LEU A 34 25.56 -27.90 4.16
C LEU A 34 24.21 -28.26 3.52
N GLY A 35 23.19 -28.51 4.34
CA GLY A 35 21.83 -28.76 3.87
C GLY A 35 21.30 -27.62 3.03
N ARG A 36 21.39 -26.38 3.53
CA ARG A 36 20.96 -25.17 2.79
C ARG A 36 21.72 -25.00 1.48
N LYS A 37 23.02 -25.28 1.45
CA LYS A 37 23.82 -25.24 0.21
C LYS A 37 23.35 -26.27 -0.82
N ILE A 38 23.05 -27.50 -0.38
CA ILE A 38 22.54 -28.56 -1.26
C ILE A 38 21.15 -28.21 -1.79
N TYR A 39 20.22 -27.80 -0.92
CA TYR A 39 18.88 -27.40 -1.35
C TYR A 39 18.91 -26.17 -2.26
N ALA A 40 19.73 -25.17 -1.96
CA ALA A 40 19.92 -24.00 -2.81
C ALA A 40 20.45 -24.37 -4.21
N ALA A 41 21.38 -25.33 -4.31
CA ALA A 41 21.92 -25.76 -5.60
C ALA A 41 20.98 -26.69 -6.38
N LEU A 42 20.25 -27.59 -5.70
CA LEU A 42 19.63 -28.76 -6.35
C LEU A 42 18.10 -28.79 -6.28
N GLU A 43 17.49 -28.15 -5.27
CA GLU A 43 16.05 -28.24 -5.07
C GLU A 43 15.30 -27.46 -6.15
N ARG A 44 14.33 -28.14 -6.79
CA ARG A 44 13.42 -27.53 -7.76
C ARG A 44 12.25 -26.87 -7.03
N LYS A 45 12.04 -25.58 -7.25
CA LYS A 45 10.95 -24.78 -6.68
C LYS A 45 10.25 -24.01 -7.78
N ALA A 46 8.98 -23.69 -7.57
CA ALA A 46 8.25 -22.81 -8.47
C ALA A 46 8.97 -21.45 -8.59
N GLY A 47 9.21 -21.00 -9.83
CA GLY A 47 9.90 -19.75 -10.14
C GLY A 47 11.43 -19.80 -10.02
N LYS A 48 12.03 -20.84 -9.40
CA LYS A 48 13.49 -20.97 -9.29
C LYS A 48 14.08 -21.42 -10.63
N VAL A 49 15.09 -20.69 -11.10
CA VAL A 49 15.81 -21.02 -12.32
C VAL A 49 16.82 -22.14 -12.04
N GLU A 50 16.71 -23.24 -12.78
CA GLU A 50 17.63 -24.37 -12.67
C GLU A 50 18.99 -24.03 -13.30
N LEU A 51 20.06 -24.18 -12.51
CA LEU A 51 21.44 -24.05 -12.97
C LEU A 51 21.94 -25.45 -13.36
N VAL A 52 22.02 -25.70 -14.67
CA VAL A 52 22.38 -27.02 -15.23
C VAL A 52 23.88 -27.19 -15.40
N ASN A 53 24.65 -26.09 -15.45
CA ASN A 53 26.10 -26.14 -15.56
C ASN A 53 26.80 -25.58 -14.31
N PRO A 54 27.14 -26.42 -13.32
CA PRO A 54 27.91 -25.98 -12.15
C PRO A 54 29.41 -25.79 -12.46
N GLY A 55 29.78 -25.60 -13.73
CA GLY A 55 31.16 -25.48 -14.21
C GLY A 55 31.76 -26.78 -14.73
N ILE A 56 30.94 -27.73 -15.20
CA ILE A 56 31.40 -29.01 -15.76
C ILE A 56 31.78 -28.86 -17.24
N SER A 57 30.97 -28.14 -18.01
CA SER A 57 31.22 -27.90 -19.44
C SER A 57 31.84 -26.52 -19.65
N GLU A 58 32.89 -26.45 -20.48
CA GLU A 58 33.61 -25.20 -20.77
C GLU A 58 32.78 -24.22 -21.60
N ASP A 59 31.95 -24.71 -22.51
CA ASP A 59 31.08 -23.89 -23.37
C ASP A 59 29.74 -24.60 -23.61
N LEU A 60 28.65 -23.89 -23.31
CA LEU A 60 27.27 -24.29 -23.61
C LEU A 60 26.59 -23.26 -24.52
N SER A 61 27.37 -22.36 -25.12
CA SER A 61 26.84 -21.30 -25.94
C SER A 61 26.24 -21.84 -27.23
N GLU A 62 25.06 -21.34 -27.55
CA GLU A 62 24.33 -21.76 -28.73
C GLU A 62 24.34 -20.62 -29.76
N PRO A 63 24.63 -20.92 -31.04
CA PRO A 63 24.70 -19.90 -32.08
C PRO A 63 23.32 -19.36 -32.45
N HIS A 64 22.26 -20.16 -32.30
CA HIS A 64 20.88 -19.78 -32.62
C HIS A 64 19.92 -20.27 -31.55
N LEU A 65 19.00 -19.40 -31.14
CA LEU A 65 17.92 -19.74 -30.22
C LEU A 65 16.59 -19.23 -30.77
N THR A 66 15.60 -20.12 -30.81
CA THR A 66 14.23 -19.80 -31.22
C THR A 66 13.32 -19.79 -29.99
N PHE A 67 12.69 -18.64 -29.73
CA PHE A 67 11.68 -18.46 -28.69
C PHE A 67 10.30 -18.46 -29.33
N GLN A 68 9.49 -19.48 -29.01
CA GLN A 68 8.14 -19.61 -29.51
C GLN A 68 7.13 -19.40 -28.38
N GLN A 69 6.21 -18.46 -28.59
CA GLN A 69 5.03 -18.31 -27.75
C GLN A 69 3.97 -19.30 -28.23
N ASN A 70 3.44 -20.10 -27.31
CA ASN A 70 2.32 -21.00 -27.58
C ASN A 70 1.11 -20.51 -26.79
N CYS A 71 -0.06 -20.61 -27.40
CA CYS A 71 -1.33 -20.44 -26.72
C CYS A 71 -2.03 -21.79 -26.61
N ASP A 72 -2.49 -22.17 -25.42
CA ASP A 72 -3.37 -23.34 -25.29
C ASP A 72 -4.83 -22.97 -25.62
N ASP A 73 -5.68 -23.99 -25.76
CA ASP A 73 -7.11 -23.84 -26.06
C ASP A 73 -7.88 -23.07 -24.95
N LYS A 74 -7.28 -22.92 -23.76
CA LYS A 74 -7.83 -22.19 -22.62
C LYS A 74 -7.31 -20.74 -22.54
N GLY A 75 -6.50 -20.31 -23.51
CA GLY A 75 -5.91 -18.98 -23.57
C GLY A 75 -4.69 -18.78 -22.66
N LEU A 76 -4.11 -19.84 -22.09
CA LEU A 76 -2.89 -19.78 -21.32
C LEU A 76 -1.69 -19.66 -22.26
N HIS A 77 -0.92 -18.60 -22.08
CA HIS A 77 0.31 -18.39 -22.83
C HIS A 77 1.49 -19.08 -22.15
N THR A 78 2.19 -19.92 -22.91
CA THR A 78 3.46 -20.56 -22.50
C THR A 78 4.56 -20.25 -23.50
N TRP A 79 5.81 -20.43 -23.09
CA TRP A 79 6.97 -20.20 -23.93
C TRP A 79 7.79 -21.48 -24.08
N SER A 80 8.29 -21.72 -25.28
CA SER A 80 9.17 -22.83 -25.62
C SER A 80 10.46 -22.33 -26.25
N LEU A 81 11.57 -22.95 -25.85
CA LEU A 81 12.91 -22.68 -26.36
C LEU A 81 13.39 -23.84 -27.24
N TYR A 82 13.86 -23.51 -28.44
CA TYR A 82 14.49 -24.46 -29.37
C TYR A 82 15.90 -23.99 -29.74
N LEU A 83 16.80 -24.93 -30.00
CA LEU A 83 18.19 -24.67 -30.43
C LEU A 83 18.36 -24.58 -31.95
N THR A 84 17.28 -24.81 -32.69
CA THR A 84 17.29 -24.86 -34.15
C THR A 84 16.46 -23.74 -34.76
N LEU A 85 16.74 -23.45 -36.03
CA LEU A 85 15.94 -22.54 -36.83
C LEU A 85 14.53 -23.11 -37.07
N PRO A 86 13.51 -22.25 -37.21
CA PRO A 86 12.18 -22.69 -37.57
C PRO A 86 12.16 -23.37 -38.95
N GLY A 87 11.44 -24.50 -39.07
CA GLY A 87 11.19 -25.16 -40.35
C GLY A 87 12.22 -26.20 -40.82
N THR A 88 13.33 -26.41 -40.10
CA THR A 88 14.23 -27.55 -40.36
C THR A 88 13.72 -28.80 -39.64
N ALA A 89 12.59 -29.33 -40.10
CA ALA A 89 11.98 -30.53 -39.55
C ALA A 89 12.81 -31.77 -39.91
N ARG A 90 13.43 -32.41 -38.90
CA ARG A 90 13.62 -33.88 -38.88
C ARG A 90 14.18 -34.45 -37.56
N LEU A 91 14.70 -33.64 -36.63
CA LEU A 91 15.23 -34.14 -35.33
C LEU A 91 14.95 -33.23 -34.10
N ALA A 92 14.34 -32.05 -34.25
CA ALA A 92 14.28 -31.00 -33.22
C ALA A 92 12.85 -30.53 -32.84
N ASP A 93 11.86 -31.44 -32.83
CA ASP A 93 10.47 -31.11 -32.46
C ASP A 93 10.24 -31.00 -30.94
N THR A 94 11.24 -31.37 -30.12
CA THR A 94 11.15 -31.25 -28.67
C THR A 94 11.84 -29.97 -28.18
N PRO A 95 11.11 -29.05 -27.52
CA PRO A 95 11.74 -27.87 -26.94
C PRO A 95 12.69 -28.27 -25.82
N VAL A 96 13.85 -27.61 -25.77
CA VAL A 96 14.86 -27.84 -24.73
C VAL A 96 14.37 -27.37 -23.37
N LYS A 97 13.57 -26.30 -23.36
CA LYS A 97 12.93 -25.82 -22.14
C LYS A 97 11.55 -25.24 -22.45
N ARG A 98 10.62 -25.45 -21.53
CA ARG A 98 9.32 -24.79 -21.51
C ARG A 98 9.20 -23.98 -20.22
N ALA A 99 8.54 -22.84 -20.31
CA ALA A 99 8.27 -22.00 -19.15
C ALA A 99 6.95 -21.24 -19.29
N SER A 100 6.47 -20.71 -18.17
CA SER A 100 5.26 -19.87 -18.15
C SER A 100 5.53 -18.42 -18.57
N SER A 101 6.79 -17.98 -18.52
CA SER A 101 7.22 -16.64 -18.93
C SER A 101 8.46 -16.70 -19.83
N LEU A 102 8.55 -15.76 -20.75
CA LEU A 102 9.77 -15.49 -21.53
C LEU A 102 10.94 -15.13 -20.61
N LEU A 103 10.68 -14.35 -19.54
CA LEU A 103 11.72 -13.94 -18.59
C LEU A 103 12.42 -15.15 -17.97
N GLU A 104 11.66 -16.21 -17.64
CA GLU A 104 12.20 -17.44 -17.08
C GLU A 104 13.14 -18.16 -18.05
N LEU A 105 12.78 -18.24 -19.34
CA LEU A 105 13.65 -18.81 -20.37
C LEU A 105 14.91 -17.96 -20.56
N LEU A 106 14.77 -16.64 -20.60
CA LEU A 106 15.90 -15.72 -20.74
C LEU A 106 16.85 -15.81 -19.56
N ALA A 107 16.32 -15.84 -18.34
CA ALA A 107 17.10 -16.04 -17.13
C ALA A 107 17.84 -17.39 -17.19
N TRP A 108 17.13 -18.46 -17.54
CA TRP A 108 17.75 -19.78 -17.69
C TRP A 108 18.87 -19.80 -18.71
N CYS A 109 18.67 -19.21 -19.89
CA CYS A 109 19.71 -19.10 -20.91
C CYS A 109 20.91 -18.26 -20.45
N HIS A 110 20.67 -17.16 -19.75
CA HIS A 110 21.70 -16.23 -19.30
C HIS A 110 22.57 -16.83 -18.19
N PHE A 111 21.96 -17.38 -17.15
CA PHE A 111 22.69 -17.94 -16.00
C PHE A 111 23.36 -19.29 -16.30
N ASN A 112 22.93 -19.99 -17.34
CA ASN A 112 23.61 -21.20 -17.83
C ASN A 112 24.62 -20.94 -18.97
N HIS A 113 24.88 -19.67 -19.29
CA HIS A 113 25.82 -19.25 -20.34
C HIS A 113 25.49 -19.76 -21.76
N ILE A 114 24.21 -20.05 -22.03
CA ILE A 114 23.72 -20.50 -23.34
C ILE A 114 23.69 -19.33 -24.32
N VAL A 115 23.43 -18.12 -23.80
CA VAL A 115 23.40 -16.90 -24.60
C VAL A 115 24.74 -16.17 -24.53
N THR A 116 25.24 -15.80 -25.71
CA THR A 116 26.40 -14.93 -25.88
C THR A 116 26.05 -13.73 -26.77
N ARG A 117 26.99 -12.79 -26.92
CA ARG A 117 26.85 -11.67 -27.87
C ARG A 117 26.73 -12.10 -29.33
N ARG A 118 27.15 -13.34 -29.65
CA ARG A 118 27.11 -13.90 -31.01
C ARG A 118 25.84 -14.71 -31.28
N THR A 119 25.07 -15.04 -30.24
CA THR A 119 23.83 -15.79 -30.37
C THR A 119 22.81 -14.98 -31.19
N MET A 120 22.27 -15.62 -32.23
CA MET A 120 21.17 -15.10 -33.01
C MET A 120 19.85 -15.57 -32.42
N PHE A 121 18.86 -14.68 -32.43
CA PHE A 121 17.55 -14.93 -31.84
C PHE A 121 16.50 -14.92 -32.92
N THR A 122 15.58 -15.86 -32.84
CA THR A 122 14.33 -15.86 -33.62
C THR A 122 13.17 -15.88 -32.65
N VAL A 123 12.20 -15.02 -32.87
CA VAL A 123 11.00 -14.90 -32.05
C VAL A 123 9.78 -15.26 -32.90
N GLN A 124 8.96 -16.18 -32.39
CA GLN A 124 7.68 -16.54 -33.00
C GLN A 124 6.58 -16.27 -31.99
N THR A 125 5.73 -15.30 -32.29
CA THR A 125 4.64 -14.89 -31.40
C THR A 125 3.33 -14.92 -32.14
N GLU A 126 2.29 -15.39 -31.46
CA GLU A 126 0.92 -15.41 -31.99
C GLU A 126 0.13 -14.18 -31.53
N SER A 127 0.38 -13.71 -30.29
CA SER A 127 -0.44 -12.69 -29.63
C SER A 127 0.34 -11.50 -29.03
N SER A 128 1.67 -11.56 -29.01
CA SER A 128 2.50 -10.49 -28.45
C SER A 128 3.20 -9.67 -29.55
N HIS A 129 3.47 -8.40 -29.24
CA HIS A 129 4.21 -7.46 -30.09
C HIS A 129 5.73 -7.54 -29.90
N LEU A 130 6.21 -8.63 -29.30
CA LEU A 130 7.64 -8.81 -29.02
C LEU A 130 8.43 -8.84 -30.32
N THR A 131 9.42 -7.96 -30.41
CA THR A 131 10.36 -7.92 -31.53
C THR A 131 11.70 -8.52 -31.14
N GLU A 132 12.47 -8.99 -32.11
CA GLU A 132 13.86 -9.42 -31.87
C GLU A 132 14.72 -8.30 -31.27
N LYS A 133 14.42 -7.04 -31.62
CA LYS A 133 15.09 -5.86 -31.04
C LYS A 133 14.81 -5.73 -29.55
N GLU A 134 13.55 -5.87 -29.14
CA GLU A 134 13.15 -5.84 -27.73
C GLU A 134 13.76 -7.02 -26.95
N LEU A 135 13.78 -8.22 -27.56
CA LEU A 135 14.43 -9.39 -26.97
C LEU A 135 15.92 -9.16 -26.72
N ARG A 136 16.65 -8.64 -27.71
CA ARG A 136 18.08 -8.29 -27.58
C ARG A 136 18.30 -7.24 -26.49
N ALA A 137 17.47 -6.18 -26.47
CA ALA A 137 17.56 -5.15 -25.43
C ALA A 137 17.29 -5.71 -24.03
N THR A 138 16.40 -6.69 -23.91
CA THR A 138 16.12 -7.40 -22.65
C THR A 138 17.36 -8.18 -22.20
N ILE A 139 17.99 -8.95 -23.08
CA ILE A 139 19.22 -9.71 -22.79
C ILE A 139 20.40 -8.79 -22.42
N GLU A 140 20.52 -7.64 -23.08
CA GLU A 140 21.50 -6.62 -22.71
C GLU A 140 21.25 -6.09 -21.30
N ALA A 141 19.98 -5.86 -20.93
CA ALA A 141 19.63 -5.47 -19.57
C ALA A 141 19.96 -6.58 -18.54
N PHE A 142 19.73 -7.86 -18.85
CA PHE A 142 20.23 -8.98 -18.04
C PHE A 142 21.74 -8.92 -17.86
N SER A 143 22.49 -8.71 -18.94
CA SER A 143 23.95 -8.63 -18.91
C SER A 143 24.48 -7.44 -18.11
N ARG A 144 23.72 -6.34 -18.02
CA ARG A 144 24.07 -5.19 -17.16
C ARG A 144 23.84 -5.48 -15.67
N ASN A 145 22.71 -6.09 -15.32
CA ASN A 145 22.35 -6.38 -13.92
C ASN A 145 23.08 -7.60 -13.36
N PHE A 146 23.31 -8.60 -14.19
CA PHE A 146 23.89 -9.88 -13.84
C PHE A 146 25.09 -10.16 -14.75
N PRO A 147 26.21 -9.45 -14.57
CA PRO A 147 27.32 -9.48 -15.51
C PRO A 147 27.89 -10.89 -15.65
N LYS A 148 27.93 -11.39 -16.89
CA LYS A 148 28.35 -12.75 -17.25
C LYS A 148 27.58 -13.84 -16.49
N GLY A 149 26.35 -13.61 -16.05
CA GLY A 149 25.59 -14.60 -15.28
C GLY A 149 26.21 -14.99 -13.93
N LYS A 150 27.17 -14.20 -13.42
CA LYS A 150 27.84 -14.50 -12.16
C LYS A 150 26.90 -14.18 -10.99
N LEU A 151 26.69 -15.16 -10.14
CA LEU A 151 25.94 -15.00 -8.91
C LEU A 151 26.79 -14.27 -7.86
N PRO A 152 26.19 -13.46 -6.98
CA PRO A 152 26.88 -12.88 -5.84
C PRO A 152 27.57 -13.98 -5.02
N LYS A 153 28.77 -13.69 -4.49
CA LYS A 153 29.41 -14.61 -3.55
C LYS A 153 28.52 -14.76 -2.32
N SER A 154 28.40 -16.00 -1.83
CA SER A 154 27.70 -16.33 -0.59
C SER A 154 28.72 -16.85 0.40
N ASP A 155 28.73 -16.27 1.60
CA ASP A 155 29.57 -16.71 2.70
C ASP A 155 28.81 -17.71 3.59
N LEU A 156 29.51 -18.42 4.48
CA LEU A 156 28.87 -19.38 5.40
C LEU A 156 27.82 -18.70 6.29
N ASP A 157 28.07 -17.44 6.67
CA ASP A 157 27.14 -16.62 7.45
C ASP A 157 25.84 -16.30 6.70
N ASP A 158 25.90 -16.15 5.37
CA ASP A 158 24.71 -15.93 4.52
C ASP A 158 23.81 -17.17 4.49
N LEU A 159 24.44 -18.35 4.46
CA LEU A 159 23.72 -19.62 4.54
C LEU A 159 23.20 -19.89 5.95
N ALA A 160 23.75 -19.25 7.00
CA ALA A 160 23.25 -19.37 8.38
C ALA A 160 21.99 -18.51 8.62
N LYS A 161 21.75 -17.46 7.83
CA LYS A 161 20.59 -16.56 7.93
C LYS A 161 19.49 -16.87 6.89
N PRO A 162 18.27 -16.35 7.07
CA PRO A 162 17.24 -16.38 6.02
C PRO A 162 17.73 -15.74 4.71
N ALA A 163 17.27 -16.26 3.58
CA ALA A 163 17.69 -15.77 2.27
C ALA A 163 17.25 -14.32 2.04
N GLN A 164 18.20 -13.43 1.74
CA GLN A 164 17.94 -12.01 1.45
C GLN A 164 18.18 -11.70 -0.02
N VAL A 165 17.40 -10.80 -0.60
CA VAL A 165 17.58 -10.39 -2.00
C VAL A 165 18.84 -9.53 -2.13
N ARG A 166 19.81 -9.99 -2.93
CA ARG A 166 21.11 -9.32 -3.15
C ARG A 166 21.20 -8.59 -4.49
N ALA A 167 20.40 -8.99 -5.47
CA ALA A 167 20.26 -8.29 -6.73
C ALA A 167 18.87 -8.53 -7.31
N ALA A 168 18.29 -7.53 -7.95
CA ALA A 168 16.98 -7.64 -8.57
C ALA A 168 16.88 -6.79 -9.83
N ALA A 169 16.10 -7.29 -10.79
CA ALA A 169 15.68 -6.51 -11.95
C ALA A 169 14.19 -6.75 -12.21
N LEU A 170 13.52 -5.72 -12.71
CA LEU A 170 12.12 -5.74 -13.07
C LEU A 170 11.95 -5.33 -14.52
N PHE A 171 11.17 -6.10 -15.26
CA PHE A 171 10.83 -5.83 -16.64
C PHE A 171 9.33 -5.63 -16.76
N VAL A 172 8.95 -4.46 -17.26
CA VAL A 172 7.57 -4.02 -17.35
C VAL A 172 7.12 -4.05 -18.81
N ASN A 173 6.04 -4.79 -19.06
CA ASN A 173 5.38 -4.96 -20.36
C ASN A 173 6.24 -5.59 -21.46
N ILE A 174 7.06 -6.62 -21.14
CA ILE A 174 7.80 -7.34 -22.20
C ILE A 174 6.83 -7.86 -23.26
N GLY A 175 7.07 -7.50 -24.52
CA GLY A 175 6.29 -7.93 -25.67
C GLY A 175 4.87 -7.36 -25.73
N PHE A 176 4.57 -6.36 -24.90
CA PHE A 176 3.24 -5.76 -24.82
C PHE A 176 3.37 -4.23 -24.86
N ASP A 177 2.78 -3.59 -25.86
CA ASP A 177 2.68 -2.14 -25.89
C ASP A 177 1.30 -1.73 -25.33
N PRO A 178 1.24 -1.11 -24.14
CA PRO A 178 -0.02 -0.72 -23.50
C PRO A 178 -0.83 0.30 -24.30
N LEU A 179 -0.22 0.96 -25.29
CA LEU A 179 -0.88 1.98 -26.11
C LEU A 179 -1.20 1.50 -27.53
N ALA A 180 -0.85 0.25 -27.90
CA ALA A 180 -1.03 -0.26 -29.25
C ALA A 180 -2.47 -0.10 -29.78
N THR A 181 -3.48 -0.34 -28.93
CA THR A 181 -4.90 -0.17 -29.28
C THR A 181 -5.36 1.29 -29.28
N THR A 182 -4.78 2.12 -28.43
CA THR A 182 -5.28 3.49 -28.18
C THR A 182 -4.62 4.54 -29.08
N HIS A 183 -3.48 4.22 -29.69
CA HIS A 183 -2.89 5.01 -30.78
C HIS A 183 -3.85 5.28 -31.94
N LEU A 184 -4.88 4.43 -32.12
CA LEU A 184 -5.92 4.59 -33.15
C LEU A 184 -6.99 5.64 -32.82
N MET A 185 -7.14 6.07 -31.56
CA MET A 185 -8.28 6.90 -31.13
C MET A 185 -7.94 8.36 -30.76
N GLY A 186 -6.67 8.78 -30.83
CA GLY A 186 -6.26 10.20 -30.69
C GLY A 186 -6.63 10.90 -29.37
N SER A 187 -7.09 10.16 -28.35
CA SER A 187 -7.86 10.69 -27.21
C SER A 187 -7.05 11.07 -25.96
N HIS A 188 -5.71 10.91 -25.96
CA HIS A 188 -4.88 11.12 -24.76
C HIS A 188 -4.27 12.53 -24.61
N LEU A 189 -4.47 13.43 -25.56
CA LEU A 189 -3.69 14.68 -25.64
C LEU A 189 -4.29 15.88 -24.89
N THR A 190 -5.43 15.74 -24.22
CA THR A 190 -6.14 16.90 -23.63
C THR A 190 -5.90 17.12 -22.14
N THR A 191 -5.17 16.22 -21.45
CA THR A 191 -4.94 16.34 -19.99
C THR A 191 -3.46 16.31 -19.63
N GLY A 192 -3.06 17.09 -18.61
CA GLY A 192 -1.70 17.09 -18.06
C GLY A 192 -1.31 15.85 -17.22
N ARG A 193 -2.15 14.79 -17.21
CA ARG A 193 -1.92 13.58 -16.40
C ARG A 193 -0.94 12.64 -17.11
N THR A 194 0.29 12.62 -16.61
CA THR A 194 1.42 11.88 -17.20
C THR A 194 1.87 10.66 -16.37
N ASP A 195 1.20 10.37 -15.25
CA ASP A 195 1.54 9.22 -14.41
C ASP A 195 1.25 7.90 -15.14
N ALA A 196 2.22 6.99 -15.15
CA ALA A 196 2.13 5.71 -15.87
C ALA A 196 1.05 4.77 -15.27
N LEU A 197 0.76 4.89 -13.97
CA LEU A 197 -0.26 4.07 -13.32
C LEU A 197 -1.68 4.64 -13.48
N SER A 198 -1.81 5.90 -13.91
CA SER A 198 -3.05 6.70 -13.92
C SER A 198 -3.01 7.71 -15.09
N PHE A 199 -2.84 7.20 -16.31
CA PHE A 199 -2.47 7.97 -17.48
C PHE A 199 -3.67 8.57 -18.23
N GLY A 200 -3.52 9.83 -18.66
CA GLY A 200 -4.49 10.51 -19.53
C GLY A 200 -5.85 10.78 -18.89
N ALA A 201 -6.83 11.12 -19.73
CA ALA A 201 -8.19 11.44 -19.31
C ALA A 201 -8.96 10.22 -18.79
N THR A 202 -8.66 9.04 -19.34
CA THR A 202 -9.32 7.76 -19.07
C THR A 202 -8.74 7.00 -17.87
N TRP A 203 -7.74 7.58 -17.19
CA TRP A 203 -7.08 6.95 -16.04
C TRP A 203 -6.56 5.55 -16.39
N GLU A 204 -5.81 5.43 -17.48
CA GLU A 204 -5.30 4.14 -17.93
C GLU A 204 -4.06 3.73 -17.16
N ASN A 205 -3.95 2.43 -16.86
CA ASN A 205 -2.72 1.88 -16.31
C ASN A 205 -1.85 1.41 -17.48
N LEU A 206 -0.70 2.06 -17.66
CA LEU A 206 0.28 1.71 -18.69
C LEU A 206 1.25 0.63 -18.22
N ALA A 207 1.27 0.23 -16.95
CA ALA A 207 2.13 -0.83 -16.43
C ALA A 207 1.27 -2.05 -16.07
N LEU A 208 1.18 -3.02 -16.99
CA LEU A 208 0.23 -4.13 -16.90
C LEU A 208 0.89 -5.49 -16.70
N HIS A 209 2.10 -5.70 -17.22
CA HIS A 209 2.85 -6.94 -17.01
C HIS A 209 4.14 -6.65 -16.26
N PHE A 210 4.40 -7.44 -15.22
CA PHE A 210 5.56 -7.32 -14.36
C PHE A 210 6.27 -8.67 -14.35
N ASP A 211 7.46 -8.71 -14.91
CA ASP A 211 8.36 -9.84 -14.92
C ASP A 211 9.58 -9.48 -14.06
N GLN A 212 9.63 -10.04 -12.85
CA GLN A 212 10.66 -9.78 -11.86
C GLN A 212 11.66 -10.92 -11.80
N ILE A 213 12.95 -10.59 -11.67
CA ILE A 213 14.01 -11.53 -11.36
C ILE A 213 14.76 -11.09 -10.11
N THR A 214 15.03 -12.03 -9.22
CA THR A 214 15.81 -11.80 -8.00
C THR A 214 16.89 -12.86 -7.84
N VAL A 215 18.02 -12.44 -7.28
CA VAL A 215 19.11 -13.32 -6.85
C VAL A 215 19.30 -13.13 -5.36
N ASN A 216 19.20 -14.21 -4.59
CA ASN A 216 19.27 -14.14 -3.13
C ASN A 216 20.67 -14.50 -2.58
N SER A 217 20.86 -14.32 -1.28
CA SER A 217 22.10 -14.61 -0.55
C SER A 217 22.46 -16.10 -0.54
N TRP A 218 21.54 -17.00 -0.87
CA TRP A 218 21.78 -18.43 -1.04
C TRP A 218 22.18 -18.80 -2.48
N GLN A 219 22.43 -17.80 -3.34
CA GLN A 219 22.74 -17.95 -4.77
C GLN A 219 21.59 -18.58 -5.58
N GLU A 220 20.34 -18.50 -5.11
CA GLU A 220 19.20 -18.90 -5.90
C GLU A 220 18.73 -17.76 -6.79
N VAL A 221 18.43 -18.07 -8.05
CA VAL A 221 17.81 -17.17 -9.00
C VAL A 221 16.32 -17.49 -9.05
N HIS A 222 15.47 -16.50 -8.77
CA HIS A 222 14.02 -16.63 -8.81
C HIS A 222 13.42 -15.68 -9.82
N THR A 223 12.38 -16.14 -10.49
CA THR A 223 11.56 -15.35 -11.41
C THR A 223 10.12 -15.32 -10.91
N TYR A 224 9.48 -14.18 -11.11
CA TYR A 224 8.09 -13.96 -10.72
C TYR A 224 7.39 -13.16 -11.81
N ARG A 225 6.13 -13.52 -12.09
CA ARG A 225 5.32 -12.82 -13.08
C ARG A 225 3.96 -12.45 -12.49
N ALA A 226 3.53 -11.23 -12.75
CA ALA A 226 2.17 -10.77 -12.49
C ALA A 226 1.63 -9.95 -13.67
N SER A 227 0.33 -10.04 -13.92
CA SER A 227 -0.35 -9.30 -14.99
C SER A 227 -1.68 -8.69 -14.53
N GLY A 228 -2.07 -7.57 -15.14
CA GLY A 228 -3.30 -6.83 -14.85
C GLY A 228 -3.10 -5.61 -13.94
N ASN A 229 -4.20 -4.95 -13.58
CA ASN A 229 -4.14 -3.65 -12.89
C ASN A 229 -3.46 -3.69 -11.51
N THR A 230 -3.55 -4.80 -10.79
CA THR A 230 -2.91 -4.96 -9.47
C THR A 230 -1.54 -5.65 -9.56
N ALA A 231 -0.99 -5.86 -10.77
CA ALA A 231 0.29 -6.54 -10.95
C ALA A 231 1.44 -5.81 -10.24
N VAL A 232 1.46 -4.47 -10.30
CA VAL A 232 2.46 -3.65 -9.61
C VAL A 232 2.48 -3.90 -8.08
N LEU A 233 1.29 -3.99 -7.46
CA LEU A 233 1.16 -4.22 -6.01
C LEU A 233 1.62 -5.62 -5.63
N ARG A 234 1.21 -6.64 -6.39
CA ARG A 234 1.66 -8.02 -6.17
C ARG A 234 3.17 -8.17 -6.36
N SER A 235 3.73 -7.50 -7.36
CA SER A 235 5.16 -7.44 -7.64
C SER A 235 5.93 -6.77 -6.49
N LEU A 236 5.41 -5.67 -5.93
CA LEU A 236 5.96 -5.02 -4.73
C LEU A 236 5.96 -5.98 -3.53
N CYS A 237 4.81 -6.57 -3.19
CA CYS A 237 4.71 -7.53 -2.08
C CYS A 237 5.67 -8.71 -2.26
N LYS A 238 5.80 -9.24 -3.48
CA LYS A 238 6.71 -10.34 -3.78
C LYS A 238 8.18 -9.94 -3.61
N TYR A 239 8.55 -8.73 -4.01
CA TYR A 239 9.91 -8.21 -3.87
C TYR A 239 10.33 -8.07 -2.41
N PHE A 240 9.43 -7.62 -1.53
CA PHE A 240 9.70 -7.48 -0.09
C PHE A 240 9.41 -8.75 0.73
N GLU A 241 8.96 -9.85 0.11
CA GLU A 241 8.47 -11.05 0.83
C GLU A 241 9.50 -11.66 1.80
N ASN A 242 10.78 -11.62 1.43
CA ASN A 242 11.88 -12.19 2.22
C ASN A 242 12.59 -11.18 3.14
N SER A 243 12.10 -9.95 3.20
CA SER A 243 12.68 -8.88 4.01
C SER A 243 11.64 -8.43 5.04
N PRO A 244 11.63 -9.06 6.24
CA PRO A 244 10.72 -8.68 7.30
C PRO A 244 10.92 -7.20 7.66
N ILE A 245 9.83 -6.46 7.81
CA ILE A 245 9.87 -5.00 8.03
C ILE A 245 10.60 -4.68 9.35
N SER A 246 10.40 -5.50 10.38
CA SER A 246 11.04 -5.39 11.69
C SER A 246 12.57 -5.54 11.66
N ALA A 247 13.11 -6.24 10.65
CA ALA A 247 14.56 -6.38 10.49
C ALA A 247 15.23 -5.07 10.07
N ASN A 248 14.46 -4.12 9.52
CA ASN A 248 14.95 -2.83 9.03
C ASN A 248 16.13 -2.96 8.03
N GLU A 249 16.13 -4.07 7.28
CA GLU A 249 17.10 -4.38 6.23
C GLU A 249 16.34 -4.46 4.89
N PRO A 250 16.36 -3.39 4.07
CA PRO A 250 15.67 -3.41 2.79
C PRO A 250 16.37 -4.37 1.80
N PRO A 251 15.62 -4.97 0.86
CA PRO A 251 16.19 -5.64 -0.30
C PRO A 251 17.19 -4.75 -1.04
N ALA A 252 18.20 -5.35 -1.69
CA ALA A 252 19.09 -4.63 -2.60
C ALA A 252 18.31 -3.91 -3.71
N SER A 253 18.73 -2.71 -4.09
CA SER A 253 18.02 -1.88 -5.07
C SER A 253 17.66 -2.62 -6.36
N ILE A 254 16.45 -2.35 -6.84
CA ILE A 254 15.91 -2.95 -8.06
C ILE A 254 16.12 -2.03 -9.26
N SER A 255 16.63 -2.58 -10.35
CA SER A 255 16.68 -1.86 -11.63
C SER A 255 15.42 -2.16 -12.45
N VAL A 256 14.75 -1.13 -12.96
CA VAL A 256 13.50 -1.30 -13.72
C VAL A 256 13.70 -0.99 -15.19
N TYR A 257 13.12 -1.82 -16.06
CA TYR A 257 13.16 -1.70 -17.52
C TYR A 257 11.76 -1.78 -18.10
N SER A 258 11.48 -0.96 -19.11
CA SER A 258 10.31 -1.12 -19.98
C SER A 258 10.75 -0.76 -21.39
N LEU A 259 10.71 -1.76 -22.27
CA LEU A 259 11.41 -1.74 -23.56
C LEU A 259 10.45 -1.84 -24.75
N SER A 260 9.15 -2.00 -24.48
CA SER A 260 8.13 -2.31 -25.49
C SER A 260 7.52 -1.10 -26.19
N SER A 261 7.70 0.11 -25.67
CA SER A 261 7.05 1.32 -26.21
C SER A 261 7.96 2.55 -26.16
N ALA A 262 7.61 3.58 -26.93
CA ALA A 262 8.30 4.88 -26.90
C ALA A 262 8.26 5.55 -25.51
N ARG A 263 7.25 5.23 -24.69
CA ARG A 263 7.11 5.71 -23.32
C ARG A 263 7.78 4.80 -22.28
N GLY A 264 8.42 3.72 -22.70
CA GLY A 264 9.05 2.72 -21.83
C GLY A 264 9.92 3.33 -20.74
N ASN A 265 10.83 4.25 -21.08
CA ASN A 265 11.69 4.91 -20.09
C ASN A 265 10.92 5.67 -18.99
N SER A 266 9.80 6.31 -19.34
CA SER A 266 8.96 7.01 -18.37
C SER A 266 8.21 6.06 -17.44
N ILE A 267 7.74 4.93 -17.98
CA ILE A 267 7.09 3.86 -17.22
C ILE A 267 8.12 3.25 -16.25
N ALA A 268 9.28 2.84 -16.75
CA ALA A 268 10.34 2.24 -15.95
C ALA A 268 10.75 3.14 -14.77
N ARG A 269 11.03 4.43 -15.04
CA ARG A 269 11.41 5.39 -14.01
C ARG A 269 10.31 5.62 -12.97
N ARG A 270 9.05 5.67 -13.39
CA ARG A 270 7.91 5.82 -12.47
C ARG A 270 7.79 4.63 -11.52
N ILE A 271 7.93 3.41 -12.05
CA ILE A 271 7.89 2.19 -11.24
C ILE A 271 9.11 2.09 -10.31
N GLU A 272 10.31 2.44 -10.79
CA GLU A 272 11.52 2.48 -9.96
C GLU A 272 11.37 3.44 -8.78
N HIS A 273 10.83 4.65 -9.02
CA HIS A 273 10.51 5.60 -7.95
C HIS A 273 9.50 5.04 -6.94
N LEU A 274 8.49 4.27 -7.39
CA LEU A 274 7.51 3.66 -6.49
C LEU A 274 8.17 2.62 -5.58
N TYR A 275 9.03 1.75 -6.13
CA TYR A 275 9.77 0.76 -5.35
C TYR A 275 10.68 1.43 -4.32
N HIS A 276 11.35 2.51 -4.71
CA HIS A 276 12.18 3.29 -3.80
C HIS A 276 11.34 3.95 -2.69
N ASP A 277 10.24 4.62 -3.03
CA ASP A 277 9.37 5.30 -2.04
C ASP A 277 8.75 4.33 -1.03
N VAL A 278 8.34 3.14 -1.48
CA VAL A 278 7.83 2.10 -0.59
C VAL A 278 8.95 1.55 0.30
N SER A 279 10.16 1.35 -0.25
CA SER A 279 11.31 0.95 0.56
C SER A 279 11.62 1.99 1.65
N GLU A 280 11.64 3.27 1.31
CA GLU A 280 11.86 4.36 2.27
C GLU A 280 10.76 4.45 3.32
N CYS A 281 9.51 4.17 2.95
CA CYS A 281 8.37 4.23 3.86
C CYS A 281 8.42 3.16 4.97
N TYR A 282 8.98 1.98 4.69
CA TYR A 282 8.92 0.83 5.61
C TYR A 282 10.27 0.42 6.19
N PHE A 283 11.39 0.73 5.53
CA PHE A 283 12.72 0.23 5.90
C PHE A 283 13.72 1.34 6.25
N SER A 284 13.32 2.61 6.23
CA SER A 284 14.22 3.70 6.63
C SER A 284 14.26 3.85 8.16
N PRO A 285 15.41 4.22 8.75
CA PRO A 285 15.52 4.43 10.19
C PRO A 285 14.47 5.45 10.69
N GLY A 286 13.69 5.05 11.70
CA GLY A 286 12.60 5.87 12.25
C GLY A 286 11.26 5.74 11.54
N SER A 287 11.15 4.86 10.52
CA SER A 287 9.87 4.50 9.91
C SER A 287 8.93 3.87 10.94
N VAL A 288 7.65 4.23 10.87
CA VAL A 288 6.62 3.58 11.68
C VAL A 288 6.13 2.35 10.95
N THR A 289 6.30 1.17 11.54
CA THR A 289 6.04 -0.12 10.86
C THR A 289 4.59 -0.27 10.39
N ASN A 290 3.62 0.28 11.12
CA ASN A 290 2.20 0.23 10.76
C ASN A 290 1.77 1.34 9.75
N SER A 291 2.71 2.02 9.09
CA SER A 291 2.39 3.09 8.13
C SER A 291 1.45 2.61 7.03
N ARG A 292 0.50 3.47 6.65
CA ARG A 292 -0.46 3.23 5.55
C ARG A 292 -0.01 4.01 4.32
N TYR A 293 0.50 3.34 3.31
CA TYR A 293 0.96 3.97 2.07
C TYR A 293 -0.12 3.92 0.99
N ILE A 294 -0.60 5.08 0.55
CA ILE A 294 -1.69 5.23 -0.41
C ILE A 294 -1.13 5.48 -1.81
N LEU A 295 -1.61 4.72 -2.79
CA LEU A 295 -1.37 4.99 -4.20
C LEU A 295 -2.65 4.80 -5.02
N ARG A 296 -2.69 5.46 -6.18
CA ARG A 296 -3.75 5.29 -7.17
C ARG A 296 -3.26 4.52 -8.38
N ILE A 297 -4.03 3.52 -8.79
CA ILE A 297 -3.85 2.80 -10.04
C ILE A 297 -5.17 2.87 -10.79
N LYS A 298 -5.11 3.40 -12.01
CA LYS A 298 -6.26 3.89 -12.75
C LYS A 298 -7.03 4.97 -11.97
N ASP A 299 -8.31 4.75 -11.75
CA ASP A 299 -9.23 5.58 -11.00
C ASP A 299 -9.44 5.07 -9.56
N ARG A 300 -8.75 4.00 -9.15
CA ARG A 300 -8.94 3.34 -7.85
C ARG A 300 -7.73 3.49 -6.93
N PHE A 301 -7.99 3.67 -5.65
CA PHE A 301 -6.99 3.76 -4.59
C PHE A 301 -6.72 2.40 -3.95
N TYR A 302 -5.49 2.25 -3.50
CA TYR A 302 -4.98 1.08 -2.79
C TYR A 302 -4.16 1.54 -1.58
N ILE A 303 -4.23 0.77 -0.51
CA ILE A 303 -3.50 1.02 0.72
C ILE A 303 -2.53 -0.15 0.92
N LEU A 304 -1.23 0.16 0.94
CA LEU A 304 -0.18 -0.74 1.38
C LEU A 304 -0.04 -0.62 2.91
N SER A 305 0.14 -1.75 3.58
CA SER A 305 0.33 -1.82 5.03
C SER A 305 1.14 -3.06 5.42
N ALA A 306 1.80 -3.00 6.58
CA ALA A 306 2.46 -4.14 7.18
C ALA A 306 1.44 -5.02 7.92
N LYS A 307 1.34 -6.30 7.56
CA LYS A 307 0.57 -7.32 8.30
C LYS A 307 1.46 -8.53 8.53
N ASN A 308 1.60 -8.97 9.78
CA ASN A 308 2.49 -10.06 10.18
C ASN A 308 3.94 -9.87 9.68
N ASP A 309 4.46 -8.66 9.85
CA ASP A 309 5.81 -8.26 9.44
C ASP A 309 6.11 -8.34 7.93
N ARG A 310 5.04 -8.39 7.12
CA ARG A 310 5.12 -8.44 5.66
C ARG A 310 4.29 -7.34 5.02
N LEU A 311 4.75 -6.85 3.88
CA LEU A 311 4.01 -5.88 3.10
C LEU A 311 2.80 -6.54 2.44
N THR A 312 1.62 -5.98 2.67
CA THR A 312 0.35 -6.40 2.06
C THR A 312 -0.38 -5.19 1.49
N PHE A 313 -1.39 -5.43 0.66
CA PHE A 313 -2.23 -4.36 0.11
C PHE A 313 -3.71 -4.70 0.17
N GLU A 314 -4.53 -3.67 0.22
CA GLU A 314 -5.98 -3.75 0.08
C GLU A 314 -6.50 -2.69 -0.90
N SER A 315 -7.62 -2.98 -1.55
CA SER A 315 -8.27 -2.02 -2.44
C SER A 315 -9.19 -1.12 -1.62
N ALA A 316 -8.91 0.18 -1.62
CA ALA A 316 -9.78 1.15 -0.97
C ALA A 316 -10.98 1.49 -1.86
N GLY A 317 -10.82 1.57 -3.18
CA GLY A 317 -11.92 1.92 -4.09
C GLY A 317 -11.79 3.34 -4.64
N LEU A 318 -12.89 4.09 -4.69
CA LEU A 318 -12.90 5.50 -5.11
C LEU A 318 -12.55 6.43 -3.94
N VAL A 319 -12.67 7.75 -4.13
CA VAL A 319 -12.31 8.75 -3.10
C VAL A 319 -13.12 8.57 -1.82
N ASP A 320 -14.44 8.41 -1.91
CA ASP A 320 -15.31 8.24 -0.73
C ASP A 320 -15.01 6.93 0.02
N ASP A 321 -14.69 5.87 -0.72
CA ASP A 321 -14.28 4.59 -0.14
C ASP A 321 -12.93 4.72 0.57
N LEU A 322 -11.99 5.49 -0.01
CA LEU A 322 -10.71 5.81 0.62
C LEU A 322 -10.92 6.60 1.92
N LEU A 323 -11.73 7.65 1.92
CA LEU A 323 -12.01 8.43 3.13
C LEU A 323 -12.62 7.55 4.22
N ARG A 324 -13.55 6.66 3.87
CA ARG A 324 -14.10 5.66 4.79
C ARG A 324 -13.02 4.71 5.31
N ALA A 325 -12.16 4.18 4.46
CA ALA A 325 -11.07 3.30 4.89
C ALA A 325 -10.07 4.01 5.84
N LEU A 326 -9.78 5.30 5.61
CA LEU A 326 -8.86 6.08 6.45
C LEU A 326 -9.49 6.52 7.79
N SER A 327 -10.82 6.46 7.89
CA SER A 327 -11.58 6.68 9.13
C SER A 327 -11.56 5.48 10.09
N ALA A 328 -11.03 4.33 9.66
CA ALA A 328 -10.89 3.16 10.52
C ALA A 328 -9.90 3.44 11.66
N THR A 329 -10.27 3.01 12.85
CA THR A 329 -9.50 3.18 14.09
C THR A 329 -8.18 2.42 14.06
N GLN A 330 -7.18 2.93 14.78
CA GLN A 330 -5.84 2.34 14.79
C GLN A 330 -5.41 1.93 16.21
N SER A 331 -4.81 0.75 16.36
CA SER A 331 -4.32 0.27 17.66
C SER A 331 -3.11 1.05 18.17
N GLU A 332 -2.35 1.64 17.27
CA GLU A 332 -1.20 2.51 17.52
C GLU A 332 -1.18 3.63 16.47
N PHE A 333 -0.41 4.69 16.70
CA PHE A 333 -0.25 5.74 15.71
C PHE A 333 0.22 5.19 14.36
N SER A 334 -0.59 5.39 13.32
CA SER A 334 -0.34 4.95 11.96
C SER A 334 -0.31 6.13 11.00
N PRO A 335 0.89 6.62 10.62
CA PRO A 335 0.99 7.72 9.68
C PRO A 335 0.52 7.29 8.29
N ILE A 336 -0.08 8.24 7.58
CA ILE A 336 -0.55 8.05 6.21
C ILE A 336 0.48 8.67 5.27
N ILE A 337 1.02 7.88 4.36
CA ILE A 337 1.98 8.34 3.36
C ILE A 337 1.33 8.26 1.99
N VAL A 338 1.43 9.30 1.17
CA VAL A 338 0.80 9.34 -0.14
C VAL A 338 1.86 9.30 -1.23
N ASP A 339 1.66 8.41 -2.21
CA ASP A 339 2.47 8.34 -3.41
C ASP A 339 2.52 9.71 -4.12
N ARG A 340 3.70 10.04 -4.65
CA ARG A 340 4.01 11.35 -5.21
C ARG A 340 3.13 11.80 -6.39
N TYR A 341 2.37 10.91 -7.04
CA TYR A 341 1.43 11.23 -8.12
C TYR A 341 -0.05 11.14 -7.71
N THR A 342 -0.30 10.75 -6.46
CA THR A 342 -1.61 10.45 -5.92
C THR A 342 -2.17 11.68 -5.18
N LEU A 343 -3.48 11.94 -5.31
CA LEU A 343 -4.21 13.02 -4.61
C LEU A 343 -3.66 14.45 -4.80
N LYS A 344 -2.92 14.74 -5.88
CA LYS A 344 -2.35 16.09 -6.13
C LYS A 344 -3.36 17.23 -6.17
N GLU A 345 -4.59 16.94 -6.57
CA GLU A 345 -5.68 17.92 -6.68
C GLU A 345 -6.41 18.16 -5.34
N SER A 346 -6.02 17.45 -4.28
CA SER A 346 -6.66 17.46 -2.96
C SER A 346 -5.68 18.00 -1.91
N PRO A 347 -6.18 18.61 -0.81
CA PRO A 347 -5.33 19.01 0.31
C PRO A 347 -4.78 17.82 1.12
N LEU A 348 -5.35 16.61 0.97
CA LEU A 348 -5.03 15.44 1.79
C LEU A 348 -3.53 15.14 1.96
N PRO A 349 -2.67 15.14 0.91
CA PRO A 349 -1.25 14.89 1.08
C PRO A 349 -0.54 15.89 2.00
N LEU A 350 -1.03 17.13 2.05
CA LEU A 350 -0.51 18.16 2.95
C LEU A 350 -0.96 17.92 4.39
N LEU A 351 -2.21 17.49 4.58
CA LEU A 351 -2.75 17.16 5.91
C LEU A 351 -1.97 16.00 6.53
N PHE A 352 -1.75 14.92 5.77
CA PHE A 352 -1.05 13.75 6.28
C PHE A 352 0.41 14.02 6.62
N LYS A 353 1.08 14.96 5.93
CA LYS A 353 2.42 15.43 6.29
C LYS A 353 2.45 16.25 7.58
N ALA A 354 1.35 16.92 7.92
CA ALA A 354 1.21 17.71 9.14
C ALA A 354 0.80 16.85 10.36
N ASN A 355 0.39 15.61 10.14
CA ASN A 355 -0.06 14.69 11.17
C ASN A 355 1.03 14.43 12.22
N LYS A 356 0.66 14.46 13.50
CA LYS A 356 1.56 14.16 14.61
C LYS A 356 0.93 13.16 15.56
N ARG A 357 1.76 12.22 16.02
CA ARG A 357 1.43 11.28 17.09
C ARG A 357 0.99 12.04 18.35
N ASN A 358 -0.02 11.50 19.04
CA ASN A 358 -0.48 12.00 20.35
C ASN A 358 -1.06 13.43 20.33
N ALA A 359 -1.46 13.93 19.16
CA ALA A 359 -2.05 15.25 18.98
C ALA A 359 -3.20 15.19 17.97
N VAL A 360 -4.19 16.06 18.15
CA VAL A 360 -5.31 16.21 17.21
C VAL A 360 -5.01 17.40 16.30
N GLN A 361 -5.10 17.20 14.99
CA GLN A 361 -4.96 18.29 14.02
C GLN A 361 -6.26 18.50 13.26
N PHE A 362 -6.85 19.68 13.44
CA PHE A 362 -8.07 20.13 12.79
C PHE A 362 -7.71 20.99 11.58
N PHE A 363 -8.31 20.69 10.44
CA PHE A 363 -8.17 21.42 9.21
C PHE A 363 -9.54 21.72 8.64
N TYR A 364 -9.73 22.93 8.13
CA TYR A 364 -10.95 23.26 7.39
C TYR A 364 -10.66 24.05 6.13
N GLN A 365 -11.49 23.86 5.12
CA GLN A 365 -11.50 24.61 3.88
C GLN A 365 -12.91 25.15 3.62
N VAL A 366 -13.02 26.37 3.13
CA VAL A 366 -14.32 26.97 2.82
C VAL A 366 -14.46 27.10 1.30
N HIS A 367 -15.53 26.55 0.76
CA HIS A 367 -15.89 26.62 -0.64
C HIS A 367 -17.42 26.79 -0.77
N ASP A 368 -17.87 27.79 -1.52
CA ASP A 368 -19.29 28.00 -1.86
C ASP A 368 -20.26 27.95 -0.66
N GLY A 369 -19.90 28.60 0.46
CA GLY A 369 -20.72 28.63 1.67
C GLY A 369 -20.77 27.31 2.45
N THR A 370 -19.90 26.35 2.10
CA THR A 370 -19.72 25.08 2.80
C THR A 370 -18.31 25.01 3.37
N ALA A 371 -18.18 24.55 4.61
CA ALA A 371 -16.92 24.21 5.25
C ALA A 371 -16.69 22.71 5.14
N GLU A 372 -15.61 22.35 4.47
CA GLU A 372 -15.08 21.00 4.43
C GLU A 372 -14.07 20.83 5.56
N ILE A 373 -14.30 19.86 6.42
CA ILE A 373 -13.59 19.66 7.67
C ILE A 373 -12.86 18.33 7.61
N TYR A 374 -11.59 18.36 7.99
CA TYR A 374 -10.74 17.20 8.13
C TYR A 374 -10.13 17.22 9.53
N VAL A 375 -10.21 16.12 10.26
CA VAL A 375 -9.52 15.97 11.55
C VAL A 375 -8.67 14.72 11.51
N LEU A 376 -7.38 14.88 11.76
CA LEU A 376 -6.48 13.77 12.03
C LEU A 376 -6.38 13.61 13.54
N ASP A 377 -6.74 12.43 14.02
CA ASP A 377 -6.70 12.11 15.44
C ASP A 377 -5.28 11.73 15.92
N GLU A 378 -5.16 11.51 17.22
CA GLU A 378 -3.90 11.20 17.89
C GLU A 378 -3.22 9.91 17.42
N ARG A 379 -3.95 9.04 16.70
CA ARG A 379 -3.46 7.78 16.13
C ARG A 379 -3.40 7.81 14.59
N GLY A 380 -3.75 8.93 13.98
CA GLY A 380 -3.72 9.15 12.54
C GLY A 380 -4.95 8.66 11.78
N SER A 381 -6.06 8.38 12.45
CA SER A 381 -7.35 8.15 11.78
C SER A 381 -7.90 9.48 11.23
N LEU A 382 -8.52 9.44 10.05
CA LEU A 382 -9.06 10.61 9.38
C LEU A 382 -10.57 10.71 9.56
N PHE A 383 -11.03 11.79 10.15
CA PHE A 383 -12.43 12.20 10.16
C PHE A 383 -12.66 13.24 9.05
N HIS A 384 -13.81 13.13 8.36
CA HIS A 384 -14.23 14.06 7.30
C HIS A 384 -15.72 14.39 7.40
N GLN A 385 -16.04 15.68 7.24
CA GLN A 385 -17.41 16.19 7.25
C GLN A 385 -17.52 17.47 6.43
N GLU A 386 -18.70 17.69 5.85
CA GLU A 386 -19.08 18.96 5.22
C GLU A 386 -20.20 19.59 6.03
N LEU A 387 -20.11 20.90 6.27
CA LEU A 387 -21.10 21.66 7.04
C LEU A 387 -21.39 23.01 6.37
N PRO A 388 -22.62 23.56 6.49
CA PRO A 388 -22.88 24.96 6.13
C PRO A 388 -21.92 25.89 6.89
N PHE A 389 -21.29 26.81 6.17
CA PHE A 389 -20.32 27.74 6.74
C PHE A 389 -20.96 29.10 7.01
N HIS A 390 -21.02 29.49 8.28
CA HIS A 390 -21.46 30.81 8.70
C HIS A 390 -20.29 31.77 8.88
N ASP A 391 -19.41 31.44 9.82
CA ASP A 391 -18.19 32.20 10.08
C ASP A 391 -17.12 31.30 10.72
N SER A 392 -15.85 31.69 10.55
CA SER A 392 -14.72 30.92 11.03
C SER A 392 -14.54 30.98 12.55
N ALA A 393 -15.01 32.04 13.21
CA ALA A 393 -14.89 32.14 14.66
C ALA A 393 -15.80 31.10 15.33
N THR A 394 -17.06 31.00 14.90
CA THR A 394 -18.03 30.02 15.42
C THR A 394 -17.55 28.59 15.20
N LEU A 395 -17.14 28.26 13.97
CA LEU A 395 -16.63 26.92 13.65
C LEU A 395 -15.45 26.52 14.54
N LEU A 396 -14.44 27.39 14.64
CA LEU A 396 -13.23 27.10 15.41
C LEU A 396 -13.51 27.04 16.91
N THR A 397 -14.33 27.94 17.43
CA THR A 397 -14.70 27.95 18.85
C THR A 397 -15.42 26.67 19.26
N GLN A 398 -16.36 26.18 18.45
CA GLN A 398 -17.13 24.98 18.80
C GLN A 398 -16.31 23.69 18.75
N TYR A 399 -15.46 23.53 17.74
CA TYR A 399 -14.55 22.38 17.72
C TYR A 399 -13.48 22.46 18.81
N GLN A 400 -12.95 23.66 19.11
CA GLN A 400 -12.02 23.81 20.23
C GLN A 400 -12.68 23.43 21.56
N TRP A 401 -13.88 23.92 21.86
CA TRP A 401 -14.59 23.54 23.08
C TRP A 401 -14.89 22.06 23.15
N PHE A 402 -15.28 21.45 22.02
CA PHE A 402 -15.48 20.02 21.94
C PHE A 402 -14.21 19.24 22.30
N PHE A 403 -13.06 19.62 21.73
CA PHE A 403 -11.79 18.97 22.04
C PHE A 403 -11.32 19.23 23.48
N ASP A 404 -11.47 20.46 23.98
CA ASP A 404 -11.11 20.83 25.36
C ASP A 404 -11.89 20.01 26.40
N THR A 405 -13.10 19.56 26.06
CA THR A 405 -13.96 18.76 26.94
C THR A 405 -13.72 17.25 26.78
N VAL A 406 -13.61 16.76 25.55
CA VAL A 406 -13.50 15.32 25.26
C VAL A 406 -12.09 14.78 25.50
N LEU A 407 -11.04 15.52 25.08
CA LEU A 407 -9.67 15.00 25.10
C LEU A 407 -9.13 14.71 26.50
N PRO A 408 -9.35 15.57 27.53
CA PRO A 408 -8.89 15.26 28.88
C PRO A 408 -9.54 13.99 29.44
N ARG A 409 -10.85 13.80 29.21
CA ARG A 409 -11.56 12.57 29.64
C ARG A 409 -11.02 11.34 28.92
N LEU A 410 -10.85 11.43 27.61
CA LEU A 410 -10.28 10.35 26.81
C LEU A 410 -8.86 9.98 27.28
N SER A 411 -8.01 10.98 27.51
CA SER A 411 -6.64 10.81 28.01
C SER A 411 -6.63 10.09 29.38
N PHE A 412 -7.53 10.50 30.29
CA PHE A 412 -7.71 9.84 31.58
C PHE A 412 -8.15 8.37 31.42
N MET A 413 -9.19 8.10 30.61
CA MET A 413 -9.69 6.74 30.37
C MET A 413 -8.65 5.81 29.73
N ILE A 414 -7.80 6.33 28.84
CA ILE A 414 -6.69 5.56 28.23
C ILE A 414 -5.63 5.27 29.30
N SER A 415 -5.28 6.25 30.13
CA SER A 415 -4.26 6.07 31.17
C SER A 415 -4.67 5.03 32.21
N GLU A 416 -5.95 5.00 32.61
CA GLU A 416 -6.46 3.98 33.53
C GLU A 416 -6.44 2.56 32.94
N GLN A 417 -6.69 2.43 31.63
CA GLN A 417 -6.75 1.12 30.96
C GLN A 417 -5.37 0.55 30.65
N THR A 418 -4.45 1.40 30.21
CA THR A 418 -3.14 0.97 29.70
C THR A 418 -2.03 1.07 30.76
N GLY A 419 -2.22 1.88 31.81
CA GLY A 419 -1.16 2.25 32.74
C GLY A 419 -0.10 3.17 32.13
N GLU A 420 -0.25 3.59 30.86
CA GLU A 420 0.63 4.54 30.20
C GLU A 420 0.21 5.99 30.51
N ALA A 421 1.16 6.92 30.41
CA ALA A 421 0.83 8.34 30.49
C ALA A 421 -0.09 8.70 29.32
N GLY A 422 -1.28 9.24 29.63
CA GLY A 422 -2.20 9.73 28.61
C GLY A 422 -1.56 10.81 27.73
N PHE A 423 -2.12 11.04 26.54
CA PHE A 423 -1.62 12.09 25.66
C PHE A 423 -2.06 13.48 26.18
N GLN A 424 -1.24 14.50 25.92
CA GLN A 424 -1.48 15.86 26.43
C GLN A 424 -2.70 16.56 25.81
N GLY A 425 -3.30 15.98 24.76
CA GLY A 425 -4.49 16.53 24.12
C GLY A 425 -4.20 17.77 23.28
N ASP A 426 -2.97 17.92 22.76
CA ASP A 426 -2.60 19.07 21.95
C ASP A 426 -3.48 19.16 20.69
N VAL A 427 -4.22 20.27 20.56
CA VAL A 427 -5.04 20.58 19.40
C VAL A 427 -4.34 21.64 18.55
N SER A 428 -4.12 21.34 17.27
CA SER A 428 -3.63 22.32 16.30
C SER A 428 -4.72 22.62 15.26
N LEU A 429 -5.05 23.90 15.10
CA LEU A 429 -6.08 24.37 14.17
C LEU A 429 -5.43 25.01 12.94
N TYR A 430 -5.88 24.61 11.75
CA TYR A 430 -5.38 25.14 10.48
C TYR A 430 -6.52 25.45 9.53
N GLN A 431 -6.37 26.54 8.77
CA GLN A 431 -7.16 26.79 7.57
C GLN A 431 -6.39 26.31 6.35
N ILE A 432 -7.07 25.57 5.48
CA ILE A 432 -6.57 25.17 4.17
C ILE A 432 -6.86 26.30 3.19
N VAL A 433 -5.82 26.88 2.60
CA VAL A 433 -5.94 27.93 1.60
C VAL A 433 -5.42 27.41 0.26
N LYS A 434 -6.24 27.51 -0.79
CA LYS A 434 -5.85 27.16 -2.16
C LYS A 434 -5.44 28.43 -2.90
N ASN A 435 -4.22 28.47 -3.40
CA ASN A 435 -3.78 29.56 -4.25
C ASN A 435 -4.49 29.47 -5.60
N THR A 436 -5.26 30.49 -5.96
CA THR A 436 -6.06 30.50 -7.20
C THR A 436 -5.21 30.54 -8.47
N ASN A 437 -3.99 31.06 -8.40
CA ASN A 437 -3.10 31.17 -9.56
C ASN A 437 -2.30 29.88 -9.80
N THR A 438 -1.84 29.22 -8.72
CA THR A 438 -0.98 28.02 -8.83
C THR A 438 -1.73 26.71 -8.60
N GLY A 439 -2.93 26.75 -8.01
CA GLY A 439 -3.67 25.57 -7.57
C GLY A 439 -3.11 24.89 -6.32
N GLU A 440 -2.00 25.38 -5.77
CA GLU A 440 -1.33 24.78 -4.61
C GLU A 440 -2.08 25.05 -3.30
N PHE A 441 -2.13 24.04 -2.43
CA PHE A 441 -2.69 24.14 -1.09
C PHE A 441 -1.62 24.56 -0.07
N ARG A 442 -2.02 25.37 0.91
CA ARG A 442 -1.19 25.77 2.06
C ARG A 442 -2.01 25.68 3.36
N LEU A 443 -1.32 25.39 4.45
CA LEU A 443 -1.89 25.39 5.80
C LEU A 443 -1.53 26.70 6.50
N GLU A 444 -2.55 27.44 6.90
CA GLU A 444 -2.40 28.63 7.73
C GLU A 444 -2.81 28.31 9.16
N PRO A 445 -1.90 28.40 10.15
CA PRO A 445 -2.25 28.21 11.54
C PRO A 445 -3.31 29.22 11.99
N ARG A 446 -4.32 28.73 12.69
CA ARG A 446 -5.39 29.58 13.25
C ARG A 446 -5.38 29.47 14.77
N LYS A 447 -5.80 30.54 15.43
CA LYS A 447 -6.08 30.57 16.87
C LYS A 447 -7.54 30.89 17.05
N VAL A 448 -8.14 30.32 18.08
CA VAL A 448 -9.52 30.68 18.45
C VAL A 448 -9.53 32.15 18.90
N PRO A 449 -10.44 32.98 18.34
CA PRO A 449 -10.58 34.36 18.78
C PRO A 449 -10.95 34.41 20.27
N HIS A 450 -10.16 35.11 21.09
CA HIS A 450 -10.43 35.27 22.53
C HIS A 450 -11.75 36.02 22.84
N SER A 451 -12.37 36.63 21.82
CA SER A 451 -13.55 37.50 21.92
C SER A 451 -14.80 36.95 21.23
N ALA A 452 -14.80 35.71 20.74
CA ALA A 452 -16.01 35.06 20.28
C ALA A 452 -16.89 34.75 21.50
N GLY A 453 -17.93 35.57 21.70
CA GLY A 453 -18.72 35.63 22.93
C GLY A 453 -19.15 34.27 23.47
N VAL A 454 -18.76 34.02 24.72
CA VAL A 454 -19.15 32.91 25.61
C VAL A 454 -20.69 32.85 25.85
N HIS A 455 -21.49 33.63 25.14
CA HIS A 455 -22.91 33.87 25.42
C HIS A 455 -23.85 33.81 24.20
N ARG A 456 -23.46 33.20 23.07
CA ARG A 456 -24.36 33.06 21.90
C ARG A 456 -24.84 31.65 21.58
N TYR A 457 -24.34 30.64 22.27
CA TYR A 457 -24.62 29.24 21.96
C TYR A 457 -25.08 28.48 23.19
N PHE A 458 -26.04 27.58 23.00
CA PHE A 458 -26.48 26.65 24.02
C PHE A 458 -25.39 25.60 24.25
N ASN A 459 -25.13 25.27 25.51
CA ASN A 459 -24.27 24.14 25.87
C ASN A 459 -25.07 22.85 25.65
N VAL A 460 -24.81 22.14 24.55
CA VAL A 460 -25.48 20.89 24.22
C VAL A 460 -24.55 19.72 24.55
N GLN A 461 -24.79 19.10 25.71
CA GLN A 461 -24.09 17.89 26.15
C GLN A 461 -24.92 16.66 25.80
N VAL A 462 -24.32 15.66 25.19
CA VAL A 462 -24.99 14.39 24.88
C VAL A 462 -24.36 13.25 25.66
N ILE A 463 -25.18 12.50 26.39
CA ILE A 463 -24.81 11.29 27.11
C ILE A 463 -25.46 10.10 26.40
N GLY A 464 -24.66 9.13 25.94
CA GLY A 464 -25.12 7.93 25.25
C GLY A 464 -24.77 6.67 26.04
N ASP A 465 -25.74 5.77 26.19
CA ASP A 465 -25.54 4.45 26.78
C ASP A 465 -26.33 3.35 26.03
N LEU A 466 -26.03 2.08 26.32
CA LEU A 466 -26.82 0.93 25.86
C LEU A 466 -27.73 0.43 26.99
N MET A 467 -29.03 0.42 26.73
CA MET A 467 -30.03 -0.22 27.59
C MET A 467 -30.70 -1.35 26.79
N ASP A 468 -30.57 -2.59 27.25
CA ASP A 468 -31.07 -3.79 26.56
C ASP A 468 -30.66 -3.86 25.07
N ASP A 469 -29.37 -3.64 24.79
CA ASP A 469 -28.77 -3.56 23.43
C ASP A 469 -29.35 -2.46 22.53
N ARG A 470 -30.11 -1.50 23.09
CA ARG A 470 -30.62 -0.34 22.37
C ARG A 470 -29.89 0.93 22.79
N PRO A 471 -29.51 1.79 21.83
CA PRO A 471 -28.89 3.08 22.14
C PRO A 471 -29.92 4.02 22.79
N VAL A 472 -29.62 4.49 23.99
CA VAL A 472 -30.40 5.49 24.73
C VAL A 472 -29.53 6.74 24.85
N PHE A 473 -30.12 7.89 24.51
CA PHE A 473 -29.47 9.19 24.62
C PHE A 473 -30.19 10.08 25.62
N THR A 474 -29.42 10.80 26.42
CA THR A 474 -29.87 11.95 27.22
C THR A 474 -29.12 13.18 26.75
N ILE A 475 -29.84 14.23 26.36
CA ILE A 475 -29.29 15.48 25.85
C ILE A 475 -29.60 16.57 26.87
N TYR A 476 -28.56 17.24 27.37
CA TYR A 476 -28.68 18.44 28.19
C TYR A 476 -28.47 19.66 27.31
N CYS A 477 -29.42 20.59 27.34
CA CYS A 477 -29.32 21.89 26.70
C CYS A 477 -29.28 22.97 27.79
N ASP A 478 -28.08 23.44 28.12
CA ASP A 478 -27.77 24.15 29.36
C ASP A 478 -28.23 23.34 30.59
N ASP A 479 -29.23 23.83 31.32
CA ASP A 479 -29.76 23.20 32.54
C ASP A 479 -30.98 22.28 32.29
N ARG A 480 -31.43 22.15 31.03
CA ARG A 480 -32.64 21.38 30.69
C ARG A 480 -32.27 19.99 30.14
N GLU A 481 -32.82 18.95 30.76
CA GLU A 481 -32.65 17.56 30.36
C GLU A 481 -33.73 17.11 29.36
N PHE A 482 -33.31 16.36 28.34
CA PHE A 482 -34.18 15.64 27.41
C PHE A 482 -33.68 14.20 27.29
N SER A 483 -34.52 13.22 27.61
CA SER A 483 -34.14 11.80 27.55
C SER A 483 -34.91 11.03 26.49
N SER A 484 -34.25 10.05 25.87
CA SER A 484 -34.91 9.06 25.01
C SER A 484 -35.97 8.26 25.77
N LEU A 485 -35.87 8.16 27.11
CA LEU A 485 -36.87 7.52 27.95
C LEU A 485 -38.18 8.32 28.03
N GLU A 486 -38.10 9.65 27.96
CA GLU A 486 -39.25 10.55 28.01
C GLU A 486 -39.86 10.75 26.62
N HIS A 487 -39.03 11.02 25.62
CA HIS A 487 -39.48 11.46 24.30
C HIS A 487 -39.37 10.40 23.19
N GLY A 488 -38.76 9.24 23.46
CA GLY A 488 -38.57 8.18 22.48
C GLY A 488 -37.93 8.68 21.19
N ASP A 489 -38.54 8.36 20.05
CA ASP A 489 -38.07 8.76 18.71
C ASP A 489 -38.14 10.28 18.46
N ALA A 490 -38.94 11.02 19.23
CA ALA A 490 -39.12 12.47 19.10
C ALA A 490 -38.04 13.29 19.82
N LEU A 491 -37.09 12.66 20.53
CA LEU A 491 -36.05 13.34 21.31
C LEU A 491 -35.37 14.48 20.55
N PHE A 492 -34.88 14.21 19.33
CA PHE A 492 -34.14 15.22 18.54
C PHE A 492 -35.03 16.37 18.08
N GLN A 493 -36.33 16.13 17.87
CA GLN A 493 -37.30 17.15 17.50
C GLN A 493 -37.61 18.08 18.67
N GLU A 494 -37.82 17.53 19.87
CA GLU A 494 -38.09 18.32 21.07
C GLU A 494 -36.88 19.18 21.45
N VAL A 495 -35.66 18.63 21.37
CA VAL A 495 -34.43 19.40 21.60
C VAL A 495 -34.27 20.51 20.56
N ALA A 496 -34.46 20.20 19.27
CA ALA A 496 -34.37 21.22 18.23
C ALA A 496 -35.39 22.34 18.40
N ARG A 497 -36.61 22.00 18.85
CA ARG A 497 -37.69 22.95 19.11
C ARG A 497 -37.40 23.85 20.31
N ASP A 498 -36.93 23.28 21.42
CA ASP A 498 -36.52 24.08 22.59
C ASP A 498 -35.42 25.07 22.24
N ILE A 499 -34.39 24.61 21.51
CA ILE A 499 -33.31 25.46 21.05
C ILE A 499 -33.83 26.55 20.10
N PHE A 500 -34.72 26.21 19.16
CA PHE A 500 -35.31 27.16 18.23
C PHE A 500 -36.11 28.26 18.95
N ASP A 501 -36.99 27.87 19.88
CA ASP A 501 -37.85 28.80 20.62
C ASP A 501 -37.05 29.74 21.54
N ARG A 502 -35.91 29.27 22.07
CA ARG A 502 -35.02 30.05 22.93
C ARG A 502 -34.08 30.99 22.17
N ARG A 503 -33.96 30.88 20.84
CA ARG A 503 -33.12 31.79 20.03
C ARG A 503 -33.75 33.17 19.98
N SER A 504 -33.03 34.16 20.52
CA SER A 504 -33.39 35.57 20.37
C SER A 504 -33.43 35.96 18.88
N SER A 505 -34.65 36.15 18.36
CA SER A 505 -34.99 36.66 17.01
C SER A 505 -34.38 35.93 15.80
N GLY A 506 -34.67 34.63 15.64
CA GLY A 506 -34.62 33.97 14.32
C GLY A 506 -33.24 33.68 13.73
N GLU A 507 -32.18 33.60 14.55
CA GLU A 507 -30.85 33.20 14.08
C GLU A 507 -30.85 31.71 13.65
N GLY A 508 -30.63 31.44 12.36
CA GLY A 508 -30.73 30.10 11.76
C GLY A 508 -29.44 29.28 11.74
N TYR A 509 -28.54 29.45 12.71
CA TYR A 509 -27.29 28.66 12.74
C TYR A 509 -27.55 27.19 13.16
N PRO A 510 -26.77 26.21 12.70
CA PRO A 510 -26.90 24.81 13.07
C PRO A 510 -26.80 24.56 14.59
N ILE A 511 -27.43 23.51 15.10
CA ILE A 511 -27.19 23.02 16.45
C ILE A 511 -25.87 22.26 16.45
N TYR A 512 -25.01 22.61 17.40
CA TYR A 512 -23.69 22.01 17.58
C TYR A 512 -23.57 21.40 18.97
N ILE A 513 -22.98 20.22 19.03
CA ILE A 513 -22.72 19.50 20.27
C ILE A 513 -21.39 20.01 20.85
N THR A 514 -21.46 20.57 22.05
CA THR A 514 -20.29 21.09 22.78
C THR A 514 -19.61 19.99 23.57
N ASP A 515 -20.38 18.99 24.03
CA ASP A 515 -19.85 17.88 24.81
C ASP A 515 -20.54 16.55 24.48
N ILE A 516 -19.79 15.46 24.50
CA ILE A 516 -20.31 14.12 24.28
C ILE A 516 -19.62 13.09 25.18
N ASP A 517 -20.43 12.35 25.93
CA ASP A 517 -20.00 11.22 26.74
C ASP A 517 -20.75 9.96 26.29
N ILE A 518 -20.02 8.90 25.99
CA ILE A 518 -20.58 7.68 25.41
C ILE A 518 -19.96 6.49 26.11
N SER A 519 -20.80 5.57 26.56
CA SER A 519 -20.34 4.37 27.25
C SER A 519 -19.48 3.48 26.33
N LYS A 520 -18.52 2.76 26.92
CA LYS A 520 -17.64 1.86 26.15
C LYS A 520 -18.42 0.82 25.35
N ALA A 521 -19.57 0.36 25.86
CA ALA A 521 -20.41 -0.63 25.21
C ALA A 521 -20.96 -0.11 23.85
N MET A 522 -21.24 1.19 23.73
CA MET A 522 -21.61 1.82 22.46
C MET A 522 -20.42 1.99 21.49
N ILE A 523 -19.19 1.99 22.00
CA ILE A 523 -17.96 2.21 21.22
C ILE A 523 -17.36 0.87 20.74
N SER A 524 -17.50 -0.19 21.54
CA SER A 524 -16.86 -1.51 21.37
C SER A 524 -17.32 -2.33 20.16
N ASP A 525 -18.32 -1.87 19.40
CA ASP A 525 -18.84 -2.56 18.21
C ASP A 525 -17.83 -2.57 17.02
N SER A 526 -16.66 -1.98 17.20
CA SER A 526 -15.64 -1.77 16.17
C SER A 526 -14.40 -2.68 16.26
N GLY A 527 -14.36 -3.63 17.20
CA GLY A 527 -13.34 -4.70 17.25
C GLY A 527 -11.91 -4.25 17.58
N VAL A 528 -11.71 -2.98 17.95
CA VAL A 528 -10.43 -2.43 18.41
C VAL A 528 -10.63 -1.94 19.85
N ASP A 529 -9.89 -2.51 20.80
CA ASP A 529 -9.99 -2.24 22.25
C ASP A 529 -9.57 -0.82 22.69
N SER A 530 -9.26 0.07 21.74
CA SER A 530 -8.65 1.36 22.06
C SER A 530 -9.51 2.54 21.66
N LEU A 531 -10.04 3.23 22.67
CA LEU A 531 -10.71 4.53 22.53
C LEU A 531 -9.82 5.54 21.81
N GLN A 532 -10.45 6.34 20.94
CA GLN A 532 -9.85 7.34 20.07
C GLN A 532 -10.79 8.53 19.87
N THR A 533 -10.24 9.70 19.57
CA THR A 533 -11.02 10.92 19.31
C THR A 533 -12.03 10.74 18.17
N ILE A 534 -11.70 9.93 17.14
CA ILE A 534 -12.58 9.71 15.99
C ILE A 534 -13.94 9.09 16.34
N HIS A 535 -14.03 8.29 17.41
CA HIS A 535 -15.32 7.75 17.85
C HIS A 535 -16.27 8.89 18.25
N TYR A 536 -15.81 9.80 19.09
CA TYR A 536 -16.61 10.94 19.55
C TYR A 536 -16.96 11.88 18.39
N LEU A 537 -16.05 12.10 17.44
CA LEU A 537 -16.32 12.90 16.24
C LEU A 537 -17.40 12.26 15.35
N ASN A 538 -17.36 10.94 15.14
CA ASN A 538 -18.37 10.22 14.37
C ASN A 538 -19.76 10.28 15.04
N HIS A 539 -19.82 10.15 16.36
CA HIS A 539 -21.06 10.31 17.10
C HIS A 539 -21.56 11.77 17.08
N LYS A 540 -20.66 12.74 17.27
CA LYS A 540 -20.97 14.17 17.12
C LYS A 540 -21.62 14.45 15.77
N LYS A 541 -20.99 14.03 14.67
CA LYS A 541 -21.51 14.17 13.31
C LYS A 541 -22.92 13.58 13.16
N ARG A 542 -23.11 12.32 13.56
CA ARG A 542 -24.40 11.62 13.43
C ARG A 542 -25.52 12.29 14.24
N ILE A 543 -25.22 12.77 15.44
CA ILE A 543 -26.22 13.40 16.30
C ILE A 543 -26.52 14.83 15.84
N GLU A 544 -25.51 15.60 15.44
CA GLU A 544 -25.69 16.93 14.85
C GLU A 544 -26.50 16.87 13.55
N GLU A 545 -26.25 15.88 12.68
CA GLU A 545 -27.07 15.67 11.47
C GLU A 545 -28.55 15.47 11.83
N ARG A 546 -28.87 14.68 12.86
CA ARG A 546 -30.26 14.47 13.30
C ARG A 546 -30.89 15.71 13.92
N LEU A 547 -30.15 16.43 14.78
CA LEU A 547 -30.62 17.68 15.40
C LEU A 547 -30.89 18.75 14.34
N ASN A 548 -30.00 18.88 13.35
CA ASN A 548 -30.13 19.87 12.29
C ASN A 548 -31.19 19.51 11.25
N GLN A 549 -31.38 18.22 10.96
CA GLN A 549 -32.52 17.77 10.16
C GLN A 549 -33.84 18.08 10.85
N ALA A 550 -33.93 17.88 12.16
CA ALA A 550 -35.10 18.24 12.94
C ALA A 550 -35.33 19.77 12.98
N LEU A 551 -34.26 20.55 13.17
CA LEU A 551 -34.33 22.01 13.14
C LEU A 551 -34.82 22.55 11.79
N ASN A 552 -34.36 21.98 10.67
CA ASN A 552 -34.78 22.38 9.33
C ASN A 552 -36.22 21.97 8.98
N ALA A 553 -36.83 21.08 9.77
CA ALA A 553 -38.21 20.63 9.59
C ALA A 553 -39.22 21.44 10.43
N LEU A 554 -38.75 22.28 11.35
CA LEU A 554 -39.54 23.25 12.12
C LEU A 554 -39.76 24.52 11.30
#